data_AF-A0A672LMY3-F1
#
_entry.id   AF-A0A672LMY3-F1
#
_cell.length_a   1.000
_cell.length_b   1.000
_cell.length_c   1.000
_cell.angle_alpha   90.00
_cell.angle_beta   90.00
_cell.angle_gamma   90.00
#
_symmetry.space_group_name_H-M   'P 1'
#
loop_
_entity.id
_entity.type
_entity.pdbx_description
1 polymer ?
#
loop_
_entity_poly.entity_id
_entity_poly.type
_entity_poly.pdbx_seq_one_letter_code
_entity_poly.pdbx_strand_id
1 'polypeptide(L)'
;IRQVLDSVMGRVLELKNEIVEKEFSEYHYMDDIIQDLRINPEDLEIPIPRYFIRERNKVLQDRERMFAAILNQMDVTDNNNWIVLSSCNAHVTLERAIKVIQVAERARQGRLRAKFMREIHRDSERQRKAEEQEAVSTDQAVVCFQKVKYKLLYPHKIVIVLREDKMIFLGMAIDPKRSYPCQTKLDALNNEANRQIRQDEHEDDYQKSIGSLIYQLREVEGSEMKETMQEQIRQLFIECRDATGSALIIAEKTPEELAEELAAKEEEDANKKPKGKEETKEKGKN
;
A
#
# COMPACT_ATOMS: atom_id res chain seq x y z
N ILE A 1 -12.08 12.62 -13.38
CA ILE A 1 -12.44 11.38 -12.63
C ILE A 1 -11.77 11.35 -11.27
N ARG A 2 -10.43 11.44 -11.17
CA ARG A 2 -9.72 11.47 -9.87
C ARG A 2 -10.26 12.52 -8.90
N GLN A 3 -10.34 13.79 -9.33
CA GLN A 3 -10.90 14.86 -8.50
C GLN A 3 -12.31 14.55 -7.99
N VAL A 4 -13.17 13.98 -8.84
CA VAL A 4 -14.53 13.60 -8.45
C VAL A 4 -14.50 12.49 -7.39
N LEU A 5 -13.61 11.50 -7.54
CA LEU A 5 -13.45 10.43 -6.56
C LEU A 5 -12.95 10.98 -5.21
N ASP A 6 -11.93 11.85 -5.25
CA ASP A 6 -11.38 12.51 -4.05
C ASP A 6 -12.47 13.36 -3.36
N SER A 7 -13.28 14.10 -4.12
CA SER A 7 -14.40 14.88 -3.58
C SER A 7 -15.48 13.99 -2.94
N VAL A 8 -15.86 12.88 -3.58
CA VAL A 8 -16.86 11.95 -3.04
C VAL A 8 -16.35 11.29 -1.75
N MET A 9 -15.10 10.81 -1.75
CA MET A 9 -14.49 10.20 -0.56
C MET A 9 -14.33 11.20 0.58
N GLY A 10 -13.88 12.42 0.29
CA GLY A 10 -13.80 13.50 1.27
C GLY A 10 -15.18 13.78 1.88
N ARG A 11 -16.21 13.87 1.04
CA ARG A 11 -17.59 14.09 1.52
C ARG A 11 -18.10 12.97 2.42
N VAL A 12 -17.79 11.71 2.11
CA VAL A 12 -18.17 10.58 2.96
C VAL A 12 -17.47 10.63 4.31
N LEU A 13 -16.19 11.00 4.35
CA LEU A 13 -15.44 11.16 5.60
C LEU A 13 -15.95 12.33 6.44
N GLU A 14 -16.29 13.47 5.82
CA GLU A 14 -16.93 14.60 6.50
C GLU A 14 -18.25 14.19 7.14
N LEU A 15 -19.13 13.52 6.39
CA LEU A 15 -20.40 13.04 6.90
C LEU A 15 -20.20 12.06 8.07
N LYS A 16 -19.23 11.16 7.96
CA LYS A 16 -18.88 10.25 9.06
C LYS A 16 -18.43 11.04 10.29
N ASN A 17 -17.61 12.08 10.12
CA ASN A 17 -17.15 12.92 11.22
C ASN A 17 -18.31 13.69 11.88
N GLU A 18 -19.20 14.29 11.10
CA GLU A 18 -20.38 14.99 11.62
C GLU A 18 -21.30 14.06 12.44
N ILE A 19 -21.46 12.81 12.00
CA ILE A 19 -22.25 11.80 12.71
C ILE A 19 -21.57 11.45 14.05
N VAL A 20 -20.25 11.23 14.05
CA VAL A 20 -19.47 10.95 15.26
C VAL A 20 -19.55 12.10 16.26
N GLU A 21 -19.47 13.34 15.80
CA GLU A 21 -19.57 14.54 16.64
C GLU A 21 -20.96 14.70 17.26
N LYS A 22 -22.02 14.38 16.53
CA LYS A 22 -23.41 14.47 17.03
C LYS A 22 -23.77 13.37 18.01
N GLU A 23 -23.30 12.14 17.75
CA GLU A 23 -23.65 10.96 18.53
C GLU A 23 -22.61 10.62 19.62
N PHE A 24 -21.48 11.32 19.63
CA PHE A 24 -20.36 11.10 20.55
C PHE A 24 -19.87 9.64 20.60
N SER A 25 -19.98 8.93 19.48
CA SER A 25 -19.56 7.54 19.33
C SER A 25 -18.87 7.36 17.99
N GLU A 26 -17.81 6.56 17.94
CA GLU A 26 -17.19 6.16 16.66
C GLU A 26 -17.99 5.04 15.98
N TYR A 27 -18.60 4.18 16.80
CA TYR A 27 -19.34 2.99 16.39
C TYR A 27 -20.83 3.28 16.26
N HIS A 28 -21.38 2.95 15.09
CA HIS A 28 -22.78 3.16 14.74
C HIS A 28 -23.39 1.83 14.33
N TYR A 29 -24.46 1.44 15.02
CA TYR A 29 -25.18 0.21 14.73
C TYR A 29 -26.19 0.48 13.61
N MET A 30 -25.89 0.01 12.41
CA MET A 30 -26.71 0.24 11.21
C MET A 30 -27.41 -1.04 10.74
N ASP A 31 -27.54 -2.05 11.61
CA ASP A 31 -28.03 -3.39 11.25
C ASP A 31 -29.42 -3.35 10.61
N ASP A 32 -30.33 -2.54 11.16
CA ASP A 32 -31.69 -2.36 10.61
C ASP A 32 -31.65 -1.77 9.19
N ILE A 33 -30.78 -0.78 8.95
CA ILE A 33 -30.60 -0.12 7.65
C ILE A 33 -29.95 -1.07 6.64
N ILE A 34 -28.94 -1.83 7.07
CA ILE A 34 -28.24 -2.83 6.26
C ILE A 34 -29.23 -3.93 5.85
N GLN A 35 -30.10 -4.37 6.78
CA GLN A 35 -31.14 -5.35 6.53
C GLN A 35 -32.20 -4.82 5.54
N ASP A 36 -32.65 -3.57 5.71
CA ASP A 36 -33.61 -2.92 4.81
C ASP A 36 -33.07 -2.76 3.39
N LEU A 37 -31.80 -2.36 3.27
CA LEU A 37 -31.12 -2.19 1.98
C LEU A 37 -30.63 -3.50 1.36
N ARG A 38 -30.70 -4.62 2.11
CA ARG A 38 -30.21 -5.95 1.69
C ARG A 38 -28.75 -5.94 1.23
N ILE A 39 -27.91 -5.18 1.92
CA ILE A 39 -26.48 -5.03 1.64
C ILE A 39 -25.69 -5.98 2.53
N ASN A 40 -24.60 -6.57 2.03
CA ASN A 40 -23.71 -7.36 2.90
C ASN A 40 -22.72 -6.44 3.63
N PRO A 41 -22.28 -6.79 4.85
CA PRO A 41 -21.29 -6.00 5.58
C PRO A 41 -19.99 -5.78 4.80
N GLU A 42 -19.58 -6.73 3.96
CA GLU A 42 -18.39 -6.61 3.09
C GLU A 42 -18.54 -5.48 2.05
N ASP A 43 -19.77 -5.16 1.62
CA ASP A 43 -20.02 -4.09 0.64
C ASP A 43 -20.00 -2.69 1.28
N LEU A 44 -20.01 -2.61 2.62
CA LEU A 44 -19.90 -1.35 3.38
C LEU A 44 -18.44 -0.89 3.53
N GLU A 45 -17.48 -1.79 3.33
CA GLU A 45 -16.05 -1.43 3.39
C GLU A 45 -15.69 -0.53 2.22
N ILE A 46 -15.24 0.69 2.52
CA ILE A 46 -14.78 1.64 1.49
C ILE A 46 -13.32 1.28 1.16
N PRO A 47 -13.02 0.71 -0.02
CA PRO A 47 -11.67 0.34 -0.36
C PRO A 47 -10.81 1.59 -0.57
N ILE A 48 -9.58 1.57 -0.04
CA ILE A 48 -8.62 2.65 -0.28
C ILE A 48 -8.23 2.64 -1.77
N PRO A 49 -8.40 3.75 -2.52
CA PRO A 49 -8.02 3.80 -3.91
C PRO A 49 -6.53 3.52 -4.11
N ARG A 50 -6.22 2.69 -5.12
CA ARG A 50 -4.85 2.23 -5.39
C ARG A 50 -3.87 3.37 -5.74
N TYR A 51 -4.36 4.46 -6.35
CA TYR A 51 -3.51 5.60 -6.72
C TYR A 51 -2.94 6.31 -5.48
N PHE A 52 -3.62 6.24 -4.34
CA PHE A 52 -3.17 6.89 -3.10
C PHE A 52 -1.84 6.30 -2.59
N ILE A 53 -1.70 4.97 -2.71
CA ILE A 53 -0.46 4.26 -2.37
C ILE A 53 0.61 4.55 -3.43
N ARG A 54 0.23 4.56 -4.71
CA ARG A 54 1.15 4.76 -5.83
C ARG A 54 1.79 6.14 -5.83
N GLU A 55 1.00 7.19 -5.69
CA GLU A 55 1.51 8.57 -5.66
C GLU A 55 2.39 8.83 -4.44
N ARG A 56 2.04 8.23 -3.30
CA ARG A 56 2.84 8.33 -2.07
C ARG A 56 3.98 7.34 -2.02
N ASN A 57 4.17 6.48 -3.02
CA ASN A 57 5.16 5.40 -2.98
C ASN A 57 6.57 5.97 -2.74
N LYS A 58 6.95 7.06 -3.41
CA LYS A 58 8.22 7.75 -3.14
C LYS A 58 8.38 8.16 -1.68
N VAL A 59 7.37 8.82 -1.11
CA VAL A 59 7.34 9.23 0.31
C VAL A 59 7.36 8.03 1.26
N LEU A 60 6.65 6.95 0.91
CA LEU A 60 6.63 5.72 1.69
C LEU A 60 7.99 5.02 1.67
N GLN A 61 8.65 4.96 0.51
CA GLN A 61 10.03 4.44 0.39
C GLN A 61 11.04 5.30 1.13
N ASP A 62 10.89 6.64 1.11
CA ASP A 62 11.76 7.53 1.87
C ASP A 62 11.57 7.32 3.38
N ARG A 63 10.31 7.16 3.83
CA ARG A 63 10.00 6.82 5.23
C ARG A 63 10.53 5.44 5.59
N GLU A 64 10.38 4.45 4.73
CA GLU A 64 10.91 3.10 4.93
C GLU A 64 12.44 3.13 5.04
N ARG A 65 13.12 3.88 4.17
CA ARG A 65 14.57 4.12 4.27
C ARG A 65 14.96 4.82 5.58
N MET A 66 14.19 5.80 6.02
CA MET A 66 14.38 6.47 7.32
C MET A 66 14.19 5.50 8.48
N PHE A 67 13.12 4.70 8.48
CA PHE A 67 12.86 3.68 9.50
C PHE A 67 13.96 2.63 9.52
N ALA A 68 14.41 2.15 8.35
CA ALA A 68 15.54 1.24 8.26
C ALA A 68 16.82 1.86 8.81
N ALA A 69 17.07 3.15 8.54
CA ALA A 69 18.22 3.86 9.11
C ALA A 69 18.13 3.98 10.65
N ILE A 70 16.94 4.30 11.18
CA ILE A 70 16.69 4.36 12.63
C ILE A 70 16.86 2.98 13.26
N LEU A 71 16.27 1.94 12.66
CA LEU A 71 16.39 0.56 13.14
C LEU A 71 17.85 0.10 13.11
N ASN A 72 18.61 0.41 12.07
CA ASN A 72 20.04 0.10 12.02
C ASN A 72 20.85 0.87 13.08
N GLN A 73 20.47 2.11 13.40
CA GLN A 73 21.07 2.87 14.50
C GLN A 73 20.71 2.28 15.86
N MET A 74 19.47 1.80 16.03
CA MET A 74 19.01 1.11 17.24
C MET A 74 19.61 -0.29 17.40
N ASP A 75 19.79 -1.05 16.32
CA ASP A 75 20.42 -2.39 16.35
C ASP A 75 21.90 -2.30 16.77
N VAL A 76 22.57 -1.17 16.52
CA VAL A 76 23.91 -0.91 17.09
C VAL A 76 23.84 -0.74 18.63
N THR A 77 22.70 -0.35 19.19
CA THR A 77 22.48 -0.22 20.65
C THR A 77 21.81 -1.43 21.32
N ASP A 78 21.02 -2.22 20.58
CA ASP A 78 20.12 -3.26 21.14
C ASP A 78 20.38 -4.69 20.63
N ASN A 79 21.51 -4.95 19.98
CA ASN A 79 21.84 -6.28 19.47
C ASN A 79 22.03 -7.40 20.53
N ASN A 80 21.80 -7.12 21.81
CA ASN A 80 21.89 -8.13 22.87
C ASN A 80 20.60 -8.37 23.68
N ASN A 81 19.49 -7.64 23.48
CA ASN A 81 18.37 -7.77 24.44
C ASN A 81 16.96 -7.98 23.87
N TRP A 82 16.60 -7.50 22.67
CA TRP A 82 15.19 -7.61 22.23
C TRP A 82 14.84 -8.92 21.52
N ILE A 83 15.69 -9.41 20.61
CA ILE A 83 15.40 -10.62 19.81
C ILE A 83 15.45 -11.90 20.68
N VAL A 84 16.22 -11.88 21.76
CA VAL A 84 16.21 -12.96 22.75
C VAL A 84 14.93 -12.91 23.59
N LEU A 85 14.41 -11.73 23.94
CA LEU A 85 13.29 -11.58 24.86
C LEU A 85 11.94 -12.11 24.34
N SER A 86 11.65 -11.96 23.04
CA SER A 86 10.43 -12.51 22.45
C SER A 86 10.44 -14.03 22.26
N SER A 87 11.62 -14.65 22.14
CA SER A 87 11.75 -16.11 22.04
C SER A 87 12.00 -16.79 23.39
N CYS A 88 12.46 -16.05 24.41
CA CYS A 88 12.74 -16.60 25.75
C CYS A 88 11.61 -16.37 26.77
N ASN A 89 10.58 -15.59 26.45
CA ASN A 89 9.38 -15.46 27.30
C ASN A 89 8.41 -16.64 27.20
N ALA A 90 8.71 -17.65 26.39
CA ALA A 90 8.31 -19.00 26.73
C ALA A 90 9.25 -19.52 27.82
N HIS A 91 9.13 -18.99 29.05
CA HIS A 91 9.56 -19.73 30.21
C HIS A 91 9.05 -21.15 30.00
N VAL A 92 9.96 -22.12 29.89
CA VAL A 92 9.57 -23.52 29.86
C VAL A 92 8.85 -23.73 31.18
N THR A 93 7.52 -23.67 31.15
CA THR A 93 6.70 -23.95 32.32
C THR A 93 7.10 -25.33 32.78
N LEU A 94 7.12 -25.56 34.11
CA LEU A 94 7.51 -26.85 34.68
C LEU A 94 6.79 -28.01 33.98
N GLU A 95 5.52 -27.81 33.62
CA GLU A 95 4.72 -28.77 32.84
C GLU A 95 5.26 -29.04 31.43
N ARG A 96 5.73 -28.00 30.72
CA ARG A 96 6.31 -28.15 29.38
C ARG A 96 7.64 -28.89 29.46
N ALA A 97 8.48 -28.60 30.47
CA ALA A 97 9.71 -29.35 30.72
C ALA A 97 9.42 -30.83 30.97
N ILE A 98 8.47 -31.12 31.86
CA ILE A 98 8.06 -32.49 32.19
C ILE A 98 7.54 -33.23 30.95
N LYS A 99 6.67 -32.61 30.14
CA LYS A 99 6.15 -33.21 28.90
C LYS A 99 7.26 -33.54 27.92
N VAL A 100 8.22 -32.64 27.72
CA VAL A 100 9.36 -32.87 26.82
C VAL A 100 10.21 -34.04 27.31
N ILE A 101 10.52 -34.10 28.61
CA ILE A 101 11.30 -35.20 29.20
C ILE A 101 10.55 -36.53 29.08
N GLN A 102 9.24 -36.56 29.37
CA GLN A 102 8.43 -37.77 29.28
C GLN A 102 8.31 -38.29 27.84
N VAL A 103 8.15 -37.39 26.86
CA VAL A 103 8.13 -37.77 25.44
C VAL A 103 9.48 -38.32 25.01
N ALA A 104 10.58 -37.67 25.41
CA ALA A 104 11.93 -38.13 25.11
C ALA A 104 12.23 -39.51 25.73
N GLU A 105 11.85 -39.73 26.99
CA GLU A 105 12.05 -41.02 27.66
C GLU A 105 11.16 -42.12 27.09
N ARG A 106 9.88 -41.82 26.78
CA ARG A 106 9.00 -42.76 26.07
C ARG A 106 9.58 -43.16 24.71
N ALA A 107 10.12 -42.19 23.96
CA ALA A 107 10.77 -42.47 22.68
C ALA A 107 12.03 -43.33 22.85
N ARG A 108 12.84 -43.06 23.89
CA ARG A 108 14.02 -43.88 24.22
C ARG A 108 13.64 -45.31 24.56
N GLN A 109 12.64 -45.51 25.41
CA GLN A 109 12.12 -46.82 25.77
C GLN A 109 11.54 -47.56 24.55
N GLY A 110 10.81 -46.85 23.69
CA GLY A 110 10.31 -47.39 22.42
C GLY A 110 11.45 -47.89 21.52
N ARG A 111 12.53 -47.10 21.37
CA ARG A 111 13.73 -47.51 20.61
C ARG A 111 14.40 -48.74 21.22
N LEU A 112 14.53 -48.81 22.55
CA LEU A 112 15.15 -49.95 23.23
C LEU A 112 14.32 -51.23 23.06
N ARG A 113 13.00 -51.16 23.28
CA ARG A 113 12.07 -52.28 23.05
C ARG A 113 12.10 -52.73 21.58
N ALA A 114 12.10 -51.80 20.64
CA ALA A 114 12.20 -52.12 19.22
C ALA A 114 13.55 -52.72 18.83
N LYS A 115 14.65 -52.36 19.51
CA LYS A 115 15.95 -53.03 19.32
C LYS A 115 15.90 -54.47 19.82
N PHE A 116 15.39 -54.69 21.03
CA PHE A 116 15.27 -56.02 21.64
C PHE A 116 14.34 -56.95 20.85
N MET A 117 13.16 -56.46 20.44
CA MET A 117 12.22 -57.22 19.60
C MET A 117 12.81 -57.57 18.23
N ARG A 118 13.61 -56.67 17.63
CA ARG A 118 14.32 -56.98 16.38
C ARG A 118 15.37 -58.06 16.55
N GLU A 119 16.04 -58.09 17.70
CA GLU A 119 17.05 -59.10 18.01
C GLU A 119 16.41 -60.49 18.20
N ILE A 120 15.33 -60.57 18.98
CA ILE A 120 14.51 -61.79 19.12
C ILE A 120 14.00 -62.27 17.77
N HIS A 121 13.46 -61.37 16.94
CA HIS A 121 12.97 -61.75 15.62
C HIS A 121 14.09 -62.25 14.71
N ARG A 122 15.28 -61.65 14.75
CA ARG A 122 16.45 -62.12 13.99
C ARG A 122 16.90 -63.51 14.44
N ASP A 123 16.92 -63.78 15.73
CA ASP A 123 17.30 -65.10 16.25
C ASP A 123 16.24 -66.16 15.93
N SER A 124 14.96 -65.82 16.03
CA SER A 124 13.86 -66.69 15.57
C SER A 124 13.92 -66.97 14.06
N GLU A 125 14.25 -65.97 13.23
CA GLU A 125 14.45 -66.17 11.78
C GLU A 125 15.72 -66.98 11.48
N ARG A 126 16.79 -66.85 12.27
CA ARG A 126 17.97 -67.72 12.15
C ARG A 126 17.64 -69.16 12.48
N GLN A 127 16.84 -69.38 13.52
CA GLN A 127 16.36 -70.71 13.90
C GLN A 127 15.44 -71.29 12.81
N ARG A 128 14.48 -70.50 12.30
CA ARG A 128 13.62 -70.93 11.18
C ARG A 128 14.43 -71.24 9.93
N LYS A 129 15.45 -70.44 9.58
CA LYS A 129 16.32 -70.70 8.41
C LYS A 129 17.27 -71.89 8.60
N ALA A 130 17.63 -72.22 9.83
CA ALA A 130 18.38 -73.44 10.14
C ALA A 130 17.48 -74.69 9.98
N GLU A 131 16.18 -74.55 10.27
CA GLU A 131 15.15 -75.58 10.02
C GLU A 131 14.74 -75.65 8.54
N GLU A 132 14.67 -74.51 7.85
CA GLU A 132 14.33 -74.34 6.42
C GLU A 132 15.57 -74.40 5.50
N GLN A 133 16.58 -75.25 5.79
CA GLN A 133 17.66 -75.54 4.81
C GLN A 133 17.15 -76.37 3.61
N GLU A 134 16.02 -75.97 3.03
CA GLU A 134 15.54 -76.41 1.73
C GLU A 134 15.53 -75.19 0.82
N ALA A 135 16.23 -75.29 -0.32
CA ALA A 135 16.50 -74.17 -1.20
C ALA A 135 15.20 -73.45 -1.62
N VAL A 136 15.05 -72.19 -1.21
CA VAL A 136 13.93 -71.34 -1.63
C VAL A 136 13.93 -71.28 -3.15
N SER A 137 12.93 -71.94 -3.76
CA SER A 137 12.76 -71.96 -5.21
C SER A 137 12.49 -70.54 -5.72
N THR A 138 13.03 -70.22 -6.90
CA THR A 138 12.82 -68.94 -7.59
C THR A 138 11.33 -68.56 -7.66
N ASP A 139 10.44 -69.54 -7.78
CA ASP A 139 8.99 -69.33 -7.81
C ASP A 139 8.43 -68.84 -6.47
N GLN A 140 8.96 -69.32 -5.33
CA GLN A 140 8.59 -68.81 -4.01
C GLN A 140 9.06 -67.37 -3.81
N ALA A 141 10.24 -67.01 -4.33
CA ALA A 141 10.73 -65.63 -4.29
C ALA A 141 9.85 -64.68 -5.12
N VAL A 142 9.42 -65.11 -6.31
CA VAL A 142 8.49 -64.35 -7.17
C VAL A 142 7.13 -64.19 -6.50
N VAL A 143 6.58 -65.24 -5.88
CA VAL A 143 5.31 -65.16 -5.14
C VAL A 143 5.42 -64.24 -3.92
N CYS A 144 6.53 -64.28 -3.19
CA CYS A 144 6.79 -63.36 -2.09
C CYS A 144 6.88 -61.90 -2.57
N PHE A 145 7.57 -61.66 -3.68
CA PHE A 145 7.66 -60.33 -4.28
C PHE A 145 6.29 -59.82 -4.77
N GLN A 146 5.51 -60.66 -5.44
CA GLN A 146 4.14 -60.34 -5.84
C GLN A 146 3.26 -60.05 -4.63
N LYS A 147 3.33 -60.85 -3.56
CA LYS A 147 2.56 -60.59 -2.33
C LYS A 147 2.93 -59.24 -1.71
N VAL A 148 4.21 -58.91 -1.56
CA VAL A 148 4.60 -57.61 -0.98
C VAL A 148 4.17 -56.45 -1.87
N LYS A 149 4.36 -56.58 -3.18
CA LYS A 149 4.03 -55.51 -4.13
C LYS A 149 2.53 -55.28 -4.26
N TYR A 150 1.74 -56.34 -4.44
CA TYR A 150 0.29 -56.24 -4.67
C TYR A 150 -0.52 -56.14 -3.37
N LYS A 151 -0.08 -56.76 -2.28
CA LYS A 151 -0.84 -56.77 -1.01
C LYS A 151 -0.49 -55.61 -0.09
N LEU A 152 0.74 -55.08 -0.15
CA LEU A 152 1.20 -54.03 0.75
C LEU A 152 1.42 -52.71 0.01
N LEU A 153 2.31 -52.70 -0.99
CA LEU A 153 2.75 -51.45 -1.61
C LEU A 153 1.67 -50.81 -2.49
N TYR A 154 1.00 -51.59 -3.33
CA TYR A 154 -0.03 -51.10 -4.25
C TYR A 154 -1.23 -50.45 -3.53
N PRO A 155 -1.89 -51.10 -2.56
CA PRO A 155 -2.98 -50.48 -1.82
C PRO A 155 -2.49 -49.29 -0.96
N HIS A 156 -1.27 -49.34 -0.42
CA HIS A 156 -0.74 -48.20 0.35
C HIS A 156 -0.54 -46.97 -0.54
N LYS A 157 -0.03 -47.13 -1.77
CA LYS A 157 0.06 -46.03 -2.75
C LYS A 157 -1.31 -45.48 -3.12
N ILE A 158 -2.30 -46.35 -3.35
CA ILE A 158 -3.67 -45.91 -3.63
C ILE A 158 -4.26 -45.14 -2.44
N VAL A 159 -4.06 -45.61 -1.22
CA VAL A 159 -4.57 -44.94 -0.01
C VAL A 159 -3.93 -43.57 0.20
N ILE A 160 -2.64 -43.39 -0.13
CA ILE A 160 -2.00 -42.07 -0.08
C ILE A 160 -2.67 -41.11 -1.06
N VAL A 161 -2.83 -41.52 -2.32
CA VAL A 161 -3.49 -40.71 -3.35
C VAL A 161 -4.95 -40.40 -2.97
N LEU A 162 -5.73 -41.40 -2.54
CA LEU A 162 -7.11 -41.20 -2.09
C LEU A 162 -7.23 -40.28 -0.87
N ARG A 163 -6.24 -40.31 0.04
CA ARG A 163 -6.19 -39.39 1.17
C ARG A 163 -5.91 -37.97 0.70
N GLU A 164 -4.97 -37.77 -0.21
CA GLU A 164 -4.70 -36.47 -0.81
C GLU A 164 -5.93 -35.93 -1.55
N ASP A 165 -6.57 -36.74 -2.40
CA ASP A 165 -7.80 -36.39 -3.10
C ASP A 165 -8.95 -36.07 -2.13
N LYS A 166 -9.07 -36.83 -1.04
CA LYS A 166 -10.06 -36.57 0.01
C LYS A 166 -9.76 -35.28 0.78
N MET A 167 -8.50 -34.99 1.08
CA MET A 167 -8.11 -33.72 1.71
C MET A 167 -8.44 -32.53 0.82
N ILE A 168 -8.25 -32.67 -0.50
CA ILE A 168 -8.65 -31.67 -1.50
C ILE A 168 -10.18 -31.54 -1.55
N PHE A 169 -10.92 -32.66 -1.62
CA PHE A 169 -12.38 -32.67 -1.68
C PHE A 169 -13.04 -32.05 -0.44
N LEU A 170 -12.50 -32.32 0.76
CA LEU A 170 -12.97 -31.70 2.00
C LEU A 170 -12.47 -30.24 2.17
N GLY A 171 -11.64 -29.72 1.27
CA GLY A 171 -11.11 -28.36 1.33
C GLY A 171 -10.02 -28.14 2.39
N MET A 172 -9.43 -29.21 2.95
CA MET A 172 -8.32 -29.14 3.91
C MET A 172 -6.95 -28.99 3.23
N ALA A 173 -6.86 -29.29 1.92
CA ALA A 173 -5.68 -29.08 1.10
C ALA A 173 -6.07 -28.39 -0.21
N ILE A 174 -5.22 -27.51 -0.73
CA ILE A 174 -5.45 -26.83 -2.01
C ILE A 174 -5.07 -27.80 -3.14
N ASP A 175 -5.97 -28.00 -4.09
CA ASP A 175 -5.69 -28.75 -5.33
C ASP A 175 -4.49 -28.11 -6.06
N PRO A 176 -3.39 -28.84 -6.34
CA PRO A 176 -2.26 -28.32 -7.10
C PRO A 176 -2.67 -27.69 -8.45
N LYS A 177 -3.74 -28.18 -9.08
CA LYS A 177 -4.27 -27.63 -10.34
C LYS A 177 -5.01 -26.31 -10.16
N ARG A 178 -5.54 -26.04 -8.96
CA ARG A 178 -6.17 -24.76 -8.58
C ARG A 178 -5.19 -23.81 -7.89
N SER A 179 -4.03 -24.29 -7.46
CA SER A 179 -2.98 -23.49 -6.83
C SER A 179 -2.36 -22.47 -7.80
N TYR A 180 -2.41 -22.73 -9.10
CA TYR A 180 -1.96 -21.78 -10.10
C TYR A 180 -3.11 -20.84 -10.47
N PRO A 181 -2.89 -19.50 -10.43
CA PRO A 181 -3.84 -18.58 -11.03
C PRO A 181 -4.07 -19.02 -12.48
N CYS A 182 -5.34 -19.09 -12.92
CA CYS A 182 -5.69 -19.40 -14.30
C CYS A 182 -4.82 -18.56 -15.25
N GLN A 183 -4.39 -19.12 -16.39
CA GLN A 183 -3.54 -18.41 -17.36
C GLN A 183 -4.10 -17.02 -17.70
N THR A 184 -5.42 -16.90 -17.84
CA THR A 184 -6.11 -15.62 -18.05
C THR A 184 -5.92 -14.60 -16.92
N LYS A 185 -5.85 -15.06 -15.65
CA LYS A 185 -5.54 -14.19 -14.51
C LYS A 185 -4.09 -13.72 -14.54
N LEU A 186 -3.15 -14.60 -14.89
CA LEU A 186 -1.74 -14.22 -15.06
C LEU A 186 -1.57 -13.18 -16.18
N ASP A 187 -2.21 -13.41 -17.32
CA ASP A 187 -2.16 -12.48 -18.45
C ASP A 187 -2.79 -11.13 -18.09
N ALA A 188 -3.89 -11.14 -17.33
CA ALA A 188 -4.54 -9.92 -16.84
C ALA A 188 -3.62 -9.12 -15.90
N LEU A 189 -2.94 -9.78 -14.96
CA LEU A 189 -1.97 -9.14 -14.05
C LEU A 189 -0.79 -8.56 -14.81
N ASN A 190 -0.25 -9.30 -15.78
CA ASN A 190 0.86 -8.82 -16.62
C ASN A 190 0.45 -7.60 -17.46
N ASN A 191 -0.76 -7.62 -18.03
CA ASN A 191 -1.31 -6.47 -18.74
C ASN A 191 -1.56 -5.27 -17.81
N GLU A 192 -1.97 -5.50 -16.57
CA GLU A 192 -2.10 -4.44 -15.57
C GLU A 192 -0.74 -3.82 -15.24
N ALA A 193 0.29 -4.62 -14.99
CA ALA A 193 1.65 -4.14 -14.75
C ALA A 193 2.21 -3.34 -15.93
N ASN A 194 2.03 -3.83 -17.17
CA ASN A 194 2.46 -3.10 -18.36
C ASN A 194 1.71 -1.76 -18.54
N ARG A 195 0.41 -1.73 -18.23
CA ARG A 195 -0.36 -0.47 -18.22
C ARG A 195 0.17 0.48 -17.14
N GLN A 196 0.56 -0.02 -15.97
CA GLN A 196 1.11 0.80 -14.89
C GLN A 196 2.44 1.44 -15.31
N ILE A 197 3.36 0.66 -15.89
CA ILE A 197 4.65 1.18 -16.36
C ILE A 197 4.46 2.31 -17.38
N ARG A 198 3.58 2.10 -18.38
CA ARG A 198 3.29 3.15 -19.38
C ARG A 198 2.65 4.39 -18.76
N GLN A 199 1.81 4.24 -17.73
CA GLN A 199 1.24 5.39 -17.02
C GLN A 199 2.32 6.21 -16.34
N ASP A 200 3.30 5.55 -15.71
CA ASP A 200 4.40 6.24 -15.04
C ASP A 200 5.33 6.94 -16.04
N GLU A 201 5.59 6.33 -17.20
CA GLU A 201 6.34 6.97 -18.30
C GLU A 201 5.63 8.22 -18.83
N HIS A 202 4.32 8.13 -19.09
CA HIS A 202 3.53 9.26 -19.56
C HIS A 202 3.43 10.39 -18.53
N GLU A 203 3.36 10.07 -17.24
CA GLU A 203 3.36 11.06 -16.16
C GLU A 203 4.70 11.81 -16.08
N ASP A 204 5.83 11.10 -16.21
CA ASP A 204 7.16 11.71 -16.24
C ASP A 204 7.33 12.63 -17.46
N ASP A 205 6.88 12.19 -18.64
CA ASP A 205 6.88 13.00 -19.86
C ASP A 205 5.98 14.24 -19.73
N TYR A 206 4.81 14.09 -19.11
CA TYR A 206 3.91 15.20 -18.83
C TYR A 206 4.55 16.24 -17.91
N GLN A 207 5.19 15.81 -16.82
CA GLN A 207 5.88 16.69 -15.88
C GLN A 207 7.05 17.43 -16.55
N LYS A 208 7.83 16.74 -17.39
CA LYS A 208 8.89 17.36 -18.21
C LYS A 208 8.32 18.37 -19.20
N SER A 209 7.19 18.04 -19.85
CA SER A 209 6.52 18.93 -20.80
C SER A 209 6.02 20.20 -20.13
N ILE A 210 5.43 20.10 -18.93
CA ILE A 210 5.06 21.28 -18.12
C ILE A 210 6.29 22.14 -17.85
N GLY A 211 7.38 21.54 -17.38
CA GLY A 211 8.63 22.26 -17.12
C GLY A 211 9.18 22.95 -18.36
N SER A 212 9.15 22.26 -19.51
CA SER A 212 9.55 22.81 -20.81
C SER A 212 8.65 23.96 -21.26
N LEU A 213 7.34 23.83 -21.10
CA LEU A 213 6.37 24.88 -21.43
C LEU A 213 6.57 26.12 -20.57
N ILE A 214 6.75 25.95 -19.25
CA ILE A 214 7.03 27.06 -18.32
C ILE A 214 8.36 27.74 -18.69
N TYR A 215 9.37 26.96 -19.06
CA TYR A 215 10.66 27.49 -19.52
C TYR A 215 10.49 28.31 -20.81
N GLN A 216 9.78 27.78 -21.81
CA GLN A 216 9.52 28.50 -23.07
C GLN A 216 8.71 29.78 -22.83
N LEU A 217 7.68 29.73 -21.99
CA LEU A 217 6.89 30.90 -21.61
C LEU A 217 7.77 31.96 -20.95
N ARG A 218 8.68 31.55 -20.06
CA ARG A 218 9.65 32.45 -19.43
C ARG A 218 10.63 33.06 -20.44
N GLU A 219 11.10 32.31 -21.43
CA GLU A 219 12.02 32.84 -22.45
C GLU A 219 11.32 33.84 -23.39
N VAL A 220 10.06 33.58 -23.77
CA VAL A 220 9.31 34.43 -24.69
C VAL A 220 8.74 35.66 -23.98
N GLU A 221 8.00 35.46 -22.88
CA GLU A 221 7.26 36.52 -22.18
C GLU A 221 8.00 37.06 -20.96
N GLY A 222 9.02 36.37 -20.45
CA GLY A 222 9.68 36.77 -19.22
C GLY A 222 10.47 38.07 -19.33
N SER A 223 11.07 38.35 -20.50
CA SER A 223 11.75 39.63 -20.73
C SER A 223 10.76 40.81 -20.81
N GLU A 224 9.66 40.63 -21.55
CA GLU A 224 8.59 41.62 -21.66
C GLU A 224 7.91 41.88 -20.32
N MET A 225 7.57 40.82 -19.57
CA MET A 225 6.96 40.94 -18.24
C MET A 225 7.90 41.59 -17.22
N LYS A 226 9.21 41.35 -17.34
CA LYS A 226 10.22 42.03 -16.52
C LYS A 226 10.31 43.52 -16.87
N GLU A 227 10.33 43.88 -18.15
CA GLU A 227 10.41 45.28 -18.59
C GLU A 227 9.15 46.05 -18.20
N THR A 228 7.96 45.49 -18.40
CA THR A 228 6.70 46.09 -17.98
C THR A 228 6.62 46.27 -16.46
N MET A 229 7.03 45.29 -15.66
CA MET A 229 7.12 45.45 -14.20
C MET A 229 8.13 46.53 -13.80
N GLN A 230 9.29 46.61 -14.45
CA GLN A 230 10.27 47.66 -14.19
C GLN A 230 9.72 49.05 -14.53
N GLU A 231 8.99 49.18 -15.63
CA GLU A 231 8.38 50.44 -16.03
C GLU A 231 7.26 50.86 -15.08
N GLN A 232 6.41 49.92 -14.64
CA GLN A 232 5.41 50.18 -13.61
C GLN A 232 6.05 50.68 -12.31
N ILE A 233 7.14 50.05 -11.86
CA ILE A 233 7.87 50.49 -10.65
C ILE A 233 8.46 51.90 -10.84
N ARG A 234 9.05 52.19 -12.01
CA ARG A 234 9.59 53.52 -12.33
C ARG A 234 8.50 54.58 -12.33
N GLN A 235 7.37 54.27 -12.95
CA GLN A 235 6.23 55.17 -13.03
C GLN A 235 5.65 55.43 -11.63
N LEU A 236 5.49 54.40 -10.81
CA LEU A 236 5.10 54.53 -9.40
C LEU A 236 6.07 55.42 -8.61
N PHE A 237 7.38 55.29 -8.86
CA PHE A 237 8.39 56.12 -8.22
C PHE A 237 8.29 57.59 -8.64
N ILE A 238 8.01 57.86 -9.92
CA ILE A 238 7.81 59.21 -10.44
C ILE A 238 6.54 59.81 -9.84
N GLU A 239 5.42 59.08 -9.84
CA GLU A 239 4.14 59.52 -9.27
C GLU A 239 4.28 59.81 -7.76
N CYS A 240 4.98 58.96 -7.00
CA CYS A 240 5.26 59.21 -5.59
C CYS A 240 6.13 60.45 -5.36
N ARG A 241 7.13 60.69 -6.24
CA ARG A 241 8.01 61.86 -6.19
C ARG A 241 7.26 63.15 -6.52
N ASP A 242 6.44 63.15 -7.56
CA ASP A 242 5.67 64.32 -7.99
C ASP A 242 4.57 64.67 -6.98
N ALA A 243 3.97 63.67 -6.34
CA ALA A 243 2.92 63.85 -5.35
C ALA A 243 3.41 64.26 -3.94
N THR A 244 4.69 64.03 -3.60
CA THR A 244 5.19 64.25 -2.22
C THR A 244 6.51 65.01 -2.12
N GLY A 245 7.21 65.28 -3.23
CA GLY A 245 8.43 66.08 -3.27
C GLY A 245 9.68 65.45 -2.64
N SER A 246 9.58 64.25 -2.04
CA SER A 246 10.71 63.54 -1.42
C SER A 246 10.60 62.03 -1.59
N ALA A 247 11.70 61.40 -2.07
CA ALA A 247 11.77 59.99 -2.47
C ALA A 247 11.74 58.95 -1.33
N LEU A 248 11.53 59.35 -0.07
CA LEU A 248 11.75 58.48 1.10
C LEU A 248 10.52 57.68 1.57
N ILE A 249 9.33 57.86 1.00
CA ILE A 249 8.09 57.33 1.59
C ILE A 249 7.83 55.84 1.28
N ILE A 250 8.52 55.27 0.28
CA ILE A 250 8.24 53.90 -0.18
C ILE A 250 8.75 52.82 0.81
N ALA A 251 9.63 53.18 1.75
CA ALA A 251 10.18 52.21 2.71
C ALA A 251 9.26 51.90 3.91
N GLU A 252 8.24 52.72 4.19
CA GLU A 252 7.47 52.63 5.45
C GLU A 252 5.97 52.39 5.30
N LYS A 253 5.37 52.52 4.10
CA LYS A 253 3.91 52.35 3.94
C LYS A 253 3.52 51.02 3.32
N THR A 254 2.47 50.42 3.88
CA THR A 254 1.86 49.20 3.37
C THR A 254 1.04 49.49 2.10
N PRO A 255 0.93 48.53 1.15
CA PRO A 255 0.26 48.76 -0.14
C PRO A 255 -1.22 49.17 -0.03
N GLU A 256 -1.89 48.85 1.08
CA GLU A 256 -3.27 49.23 1.36
C GLU A 256 -3.41 50.74 1.67
N GLU A 257 -2.46 51.32 2.42
CA GLU A 257 -2.47 52.75 2.78
C GLU A 257 -2.16 53.65 1.58
N LEU A 258 -1.36 53.15 0.62
CA LEU A 258 -1.06 53.86 -0.63
C LEU A 258 -2.26 53.87 -1.59
N ALA A 259 -3.06 52.80 -1.61
CA ALA A 259 -4.28 52.73 -2.43
C ALA A 259 -5.35 53.71 -1.91
N GLU A 260 -5.51 53.83 -0.59
CA GLU A 260 -6.43 54.81 0.01
C GLU A 260 -5.97 56.26 -0.23
N GLU A 261 -4.67 56.54 -0.16
CA GLU A 261 -4.14 57.89 -0.38
C GLU A 261 -4.25 58.33 -1.86
N LEU A 262 -4.11 57.39 -2.80
CA LEU A 262 -4.33 57.63 -4.24
C LEU A 262 -5.83 57.84 -4.57
N ALA A 263 -6.72 57.04 -3.99
CA ALA A 263 -8.16 57.21 -4.15
C ALA A 263 -8.65 58.56 -3.59
N ALA A 264 -8.11 58.99 -2.45
CA ALA A 264 -8.43 60.30 -1.87
C ALA A 264 -7.95 61.47 -2.74
N LYS A 265 -6.81 61.34 -3.41
CA LYS A 265 -6.30 62.36 -4.35
C LYS A 265 -7.09 62.40 -5.66
N GLU A 266 -7.51 61.25 -6.19
CA GLU A 266 -8.40 61.20 -7.36
C GLU A 266 -9.76 61.86 -7.11
N GLU A 267 -10.33 61.73 -5.91
CA GLU A 267 -11.57 62.43 -5.55
C GLU A 267 -11.38 63.97 -5.41
N GLU A 268 -10.23 64.43 -4.92
CA GLU A 268 -9.91 65.87 -4.88
C GLU A 268 -9.74 66.47 -6.29
N ASP A 269 -9.10 65.75 -7.21
CA ASP A 269 -8.88 66.21 -8.58
C ASP A 269 -10.17 66.13 -9.43
N ALA A 270 -11.06 65.17 -9.14
CA ALA A 270 -12.40 65.11 -9.74
C ALA A 270 -13.27 66.33 -9.33
N ASN A 271 -13.13 66.82 -8.10
CA ASN A 271 -13.86 68.00 -7.60
C ASN A 271 -13.32 69.35 -8.13
N LYS A 272 -12.12 69.39 -8.73
CA LYS A 272 -11.52 70.61 -9.30
C LYS A 272 -11.79 70.83 -10.79
N LYS A 273 -12.52 69.93 -11.49
CA LYS A 273 -12.91 70.14 -12.91
C LYS A 273 -14.04 71.18 -13.03
N PRO A 274 -13.87 72.28 -13.80
CA PRO A 274 -14.91 73.27 -13.99
C PRO A 274 -15.99 72.77 -14.96
N LYS A 275 -17.27 72.87 -14.54
CA LYS A 275 -18.44 72.81 -15.42
C LYS A 275 -18.43 74.02 -16.36
N GLY A 276 -18.44 73.78 -17.66
CA GLY A 276 -18.87 74.81 -18.63
C GLY A 276 -18.37 74.62 -20.06
N LYS A 277 -19.22 74.03 -20.91
CA LYS A 277 -19.72 74.69 -22.14
C LYS A 277 -20.80 73.82 -22.81
N GLU A 278 -22.04 74.32 -22.77
CA GLU A 278 -23.09 74.05 -23.74
C GLU A 278 -22.70 74.64 -25.11
N GLU A 279 -23.00 73.91 -26.19
CA GLU A 279 -23.19 74.30 -27.61
C GLU A 279 -22.84 73.07 -28.49
N THR A 280 -23.56 72.61 -29.52
CA THR A 280 -24.81 72.98 -30.18
C THR A 280 -25.28 71.74 -30.95
N LYS A 281 -26.60 71.53 -31.08
CA LYS A 281 -27.18 70.58 -32.04
C LYS A 281 -26.92 71.06 -33.47
N GLU A 282 -26.26 70.24 -34.28
CA GLU A 282 -26.30 70.37 -35.74
C GLU A 282 -26.84 69.11 -36.41
N LYS A 283 -27.82 69.33 -37.30
CA LYS A 283 -28.50 68.38 -38.17
C LYS A 283 -27.74 68.27 -39.49
N GLY A 284 -27.65 67.08 -40.07
CA GLY A 284 -27.37 66.86 -41.51
C GLY A 284 -26.77 65.47 -41.75
N LYS A 285 -27.52 64.49 -42.28
CA LYS A 285 -27.64 64.14 -43.71
C LYS A 285 -26.29 63.99 -44.42
N ASN A 286 -25.75 62.77 -44.49
CA ASN A 286 -25.80 61.86 -45.64
C ASN A 286 -25.14 60.52 -45.29
#